data_AF-A0A4R0MWD1-F1
#
_entry.id   AF-A0A4R0MWD1-F1
#
_cell.length_a   1.000
_cell.length_b   1.000
_cell.length_c   1.000
_cell.angle_alpha   90.00
_cell.angle_beta   90.00
_cell.angle_gamma   90.00
#
_symmetry.space_group_name_H-M   'P 1'
#
loop_
_entity.id
_entity.type
_entity.pdbx_description
1 polymer ?
#
loop_
_entity_poly.entity_id
_entity_poly.type
_entity_poly.pdbx_seq_one_letter_code
_entity_poly.pdbx_strand_id
1 'polypeptide(L)'
;MGLFTTVLHVYKTDQQDIINALTKELSSRGLSKFNQIGEISDAISNNESGVYYLITDKHGDWITIIELNVKIDNPFYLYDLTNKLSSSLKTSALSFHFHDDDALIYNLENMGNSIDGYNSNYQYFLNQPASRQEIISQRHEPKSFSSILPYGKNSDSLDSILNEGYWDAFDNNDLDEEGVPNDDKYFIDELDRFERVGKYLEIYSLNDYPFADWQSNINKLKTNEYYILHAAIDRKISKPWWKF
;
A
#
# COMPACT_ATOMS: atom_id res chain seq x y z
N MET A 1 -0.80 -4.17 -18.74
CA MET A 1 -1.22 -3.56 -17.47
C MET A 1 -0.34 -4.21 -16.43
N GLY A 2 0.45 -3.41 -15.74
CA GLY A 2 1.45 -3.90 -14.81
C GLY A 2 0.89 -4.65 -13.62
N LEU A 3 1.74 -5.45 -12.99
CA LEU A 3 1.52 -6.01 -11.67
C LEU A 3 1.61 -4.86 -10.66
N PHE A 4 0.44 -4.44 -10.17
CA PHE A 4 0.35 -3.49 -9.07
C PHE A 4 0.39 -4.26 -7.76
N THR A 5 1.45 -4.05 -6.97
CA THR A 5 1.44 -4.50 -5.57
C THR A 5 0.98 -3.34 -4.71
N THR A 6 -0.12 -3.54 -3.99
CA THR A 6 -0.57 -2.61 -2.95
C THR A 6 -0.50 -3.26 -1.58
N VAL A 7 0.17 -2.58 -0.66
CA VAL A 7 0.26 -2.98 0.75
C VAL A 7 -0.21 -1.82 1.61
N LEU A 8 -1.01 -2.10 2.63
CA LEU A 8 -1.51 -1.10 3.58
C LEU A 8 -1.04 -1.43 4.98
N HIS A 9 -0.45 -0.47 5.66
CA HIS A 9 -0.02 -0.59 7.06
C HIS A 9 -0.89 0.32 7.93
N VAL A 10 -1.38 -0.22 9.04
CA VAL A 10 -2.21 0.51 10.00
C VAL A 10 -1.48 0.57 11.33
N TYR A 11 -1.32 1.78 11.86
CA TYR A 11 -0.52 2.06 13.04
C TYR A 11 -1.33 1.92 14.33
N LYS A 12 -0.71 1.40 15.40
CA LYS A 12 -1.18 1.36 16.79
C LYS A 12 -2.65 0.96 16.95
N THR A 13 -3.05 -0.11 16.29
CA THR A 13 -4.38 -0.72 16.42
C THR A 13 -4.26 -2.23 16.61
N ASP A 14 -5.40 -2.88 16.83
CA ASP A 14 -5.51 -4.32 17.01
C ASP A 14 -6.12 -4.98 15.77
N GLN A 15 -5.72 -6.23 15.49
CA GLN A 15 -6.13 -6.95 14.28
C GLN A 15 -7.66 -7.09 14.18
N GLN A 16 -8.34 -7.35 15.31
CA GLN A 16 -9.79 -7.47 15.34
C GLN A 16 -10.50 -6.16 15.00
N ASP A 17 -9.96 -5.01 15.43
CA ASP A 17 -10.52 -3.70 15.11
C ASP A 17 -10.37 -3.40 13.61
N ILE A 18 -9.23 -3.74 13.02
CA ILE A 18 -9.02 -3.67 11.56
C ILE A 18 -10.04 -4.55 10.84
N ILE A 19 -10.20 -5.83 11.24
CA ILE A 19 -11.15 -6.75 10.60
C ILE A 19 -12.56 -6.17 10.65
N ASN A 20 -12.97 -5.61 11.80
CA ASN A 20 -14.28 -5.00 11.98
C ASN A 20 -14.46 -3.76 11.08
N ALA A 21 -13.47 -2.86 11.06
CA ALA A 21 -13.51 -1.65 10.24
C ALA A 21 -13.52 -1.97 8.74
N LEU A 22 -12.67 -2.90 8.31
CA LEU A 22 -12.59 -3.38 6.94
C LEU A 22 -13.91 -4.04 6.51
N THR A 23 -14.46 -4.95 7.32
CA THR A 23 -15.75 -5.60 7.05
C THR A 23 -16.87 -4.58 6.86
N LYS A 24 -16.92 -3.53 7.70
CA LYS A 24 -17.91 -2.46 7.61
C LYS A 24 -17.75 -1.64 6.32
N GLU A 25 -16.52 -1.27 5.96
CA GLU A 25 -16.24 -0.53 4.73
C GLU A 25 -16.59 -1.36 3.49
N LEU A 26 -16.19 -2.63 3.46
CA LEU A 26 -16.52 -3.58 2.39
C LEU A 26 -18.04 -3.81 2.28
N SER A 27 -18.75 -3.81 3.40
CA SER A 27 -20.23 -3.85 3.43
C SER A 27 -20.86 -2.63 2.78
N SER A 28 -20.31 -1.44 3.01
CA SER A 28 -20.78 -0.22 2.37
C SER A 28 -20.59 -0.23 0.84
N ARG A 29 -19.65 -1.07 0.36
CA ARG A 29 -19.35 -1.32 -1.05
C ARG A 29 -20.10 -2.52 -1.65
N GLY A 30 -21.05 -3.10 -0.90
CA GLY A 30 -21.94 -4.16 -1.38
C GLY A 30 -21.47 -5.60 -1.17
N LEU A 31 -20.36 -5.81 -0.45
CA LEU A 31 -19.91 -7.15 -0.04
C LEU A 31 -20.56 -7.52 1.29
N SER A 32 -21.28 -8.63 1.37
CA SER A 32 -22.13 -8.94 2.53
C SER A 32 -21.84 -10.29 3.17
N LYS A 33 -21.09 -11.17 2.50
CA LYS A 33 -20.64 -12.46 3.03
C LYS A 33 -19.17 -12.37 3.40
N PHE A 34 -18.86 -12.63 4.66
CA PHE A 34 -17.49 -12.55 5.19
C PHE A 34 -17.10 -13.90 5.81
N ASN A 35 -15.98 -14.47 5.37
CA ASN A 35 -15.47 -15.73 5.89
C ASN A 35 -13.98 -15.61 6.18
N GLN A 36 -13.51 -16.36 7.17
CA GLN A 36 -12.08 -16.58 7.36
C GLN A 36 -11.63 -17.75 6.48
N ILE A 37 -10.52 -17.58 5.78
CA ILE A 37 -9.84 -18.65 5.03
C ILE A 37 -8.62 -19.12 5.84
N GLY A 38 -8.37 -20.44 5.85
CA GLY A 38 -7.28 -21.03 6.64
C GLY A 38 -5.90 -20.88 6.01
N GLU A 39 -5.80 -21.04 4.69
CA GLU A 39 -4.53 -21.06 3.96
C GLU A 39 -4.47 -19.99 2.86
N ILE A 40 -3.28 -19.43 2.62
CA ILE A 40 -3.09 -18.38 1.62
C ILE A 40 -3.19 -18.94 0.19
N SER A 41 -2.69 -20.17 -0.01
CA SER A 41 -2.83 -20.92 -1.26
C SER A 41 -4.30 -21.02 -1.71
N ASP A 42 -5.20 -21.26 -0.76
CA ASP A 42 -6.64 -21.31 -1.02
C ASP A 42 -7.13 -19.93 -1.49
N ALA A 43 -6.77 -18.85 -0.80
CA ALA A 43 -7.19 -17.50 -1.19
C ALA A 43 -6.70 -17.06 -2.59
N ILE A 44 -5.48 -17.44 -2.97
CA ILE A 44 -4.90 -17.12 -4.28
C ILE A 44 -5.58 -17.95 -5.39
N SER A 45 -5.79 -19.24 -5.16
CA SER A 45 -6.31 -20.17 -6.19
C SER A 45 -7.84 -20.22 -6.28
N ASN A 46 -8.56 -19.76 -5.24
CA ASN A 46 -10.01 -19.85 -5.17
C ASN A 46 -10.69 -18.98 -6.25
N ASN A 47 -11.65 -19.56 -6.97
CA ASN A 47 -12.40 -18.91 -8.04
C ASN A 47 -13.72 -18.27 -7.59
N GLU A 48 -14.05 -18.33 -6.30
CA GLU A 48 -15.18 -17.59 -5.76
C GLU A 48 -14.98 -16.08 -5.94
N SER A 49 -16.02 -15.43 -6.46
CA SER A 49 -16.07 -13.98 -6.59
C SER A 49 -16.01 -13.31 -5.21
N GLY A 50 -15.28 -12.20 -5.14
CA GLY A 50 -15.03 -11.47 -3.90
C GLY A 50 -13.63 -10.88 -3.87
N VAL A 51 -13.25 -10.38 -2.71
CA VAL A 51 -11.92 -9.86 -2.41
C VAL A 51 -11.31 -10.64 -1.25
N TYR A 52 -10.00 -10.84 -1.32
CA TYR A 52 -9.23 -11.60 -0.35
C TYR A 52 -8.13 -10.71 0.21
N TYR A 53 -8.14 -10.51 1.52
CA TYR A 53 -7.13 -9.75 2.23
C TYR A 53 -6.41 -10.63 3.24
N LEU A 54 -5.08 -10.60 3.22
CA LEU A 54 -4.27 -11.10 4.33
C LEU A 54 -4.05 -9.95 5.31
N ILE A 55 -4.34 -10.19 6.58
CA ILE A 55 -4.15 -9.23 7.67
C ILE A 55 -3.18 -9.89 8.66
N THR A 56 -1.98 -9.34 8.79
CA THR A 56 -0.96 -9.86 9.70
C THR A 56 -1.32 -9.65 11.17
N ASP A 57 -0.61 -10.34 12.06
CA ASP A 57 -0.52 -9.95 13.46
C ASP A 57 0.24 -8.64 13.62
N LYS A 58 0.21 -8.09 14.84
CA LYS A 58 0.91 -6.84 15.14
C LYS A 58 2.42 -7.08 15.21
N HIS A 59 3.16 -6.38 14.37
CA HIS A 59 4.62 -6.32 14.36
C HIS A 59 5.08 -4.92 14.80
N GLY A 60 5.68 -4.83 15.99
CA GLY A 60 5.97 -3.55 16.62
C GLY A 60 4.67 -2.76 16.83
N ASP A 61 4.54 -1.62 16.16
CA ASP A 61 3.34 -0.77 16.18
C ASP A 61 2.43 -0.95 14.95
N TRP A 62 2.75 -1.85 14.03
CA TRP A 62 2.09 -1.95 12.74
C TRP A 62 1.33 -3.26 12.58
N ILE A 63 0.20 -3.18 11.87
CA ILE A 63 -0.45 -4.32 11.24
C ILE A 63 -0.50 -4.07 9.74
N THR A 64 -0.11 -5.08 8.97
CA THR A 64 -0.09 -5.04 7.51
C THR A 64 -1.29 -5.77 6.93
N ILE A 65 -1.93 -5.16 5.94
CA ILE A 65 -2.96 -5.71 5.09
C ILE A 65 -2.39 -5.84 3.68
N ILE A 66 -2.59 -7.01 3.07
CA ILE A 66 -2.16 -7.31 1.70
C ILE A 66 -3.39 -7.73 0.91
N GLU A 67 -3.52 -7.19 -0.29
CA GLU A 67 -4.51 -7.64 -1.25
C GLU A 67 -4.01 -8.92 -1.94
N LEU A 68 -4.62 -10.06 -1.62
CA LEU A 68 -4.24 -11.35 -2.21
C LEU A 68 -4.91 -11.57 -3.56
N ASN A 69 -6.17 -11.14 -3.70
CA ASN A 69 -6.98 -11.38 -4.89
C ASN A 69 -8.23 -10.48 -4.92
N VAL A 70 -8.58 -9.97 -6.10
CA VAL A 70 -9.78 -9.15 -6.33
C VAL A 70 -10.54 -9.70 -7.54
N LYS A 71 -11.70 -10.31 -7.29
CA LYS A 71 -12.55 -11.00 -8.27
C LYS A 71 -13.99 -10.48 -8.21
N ILE A 72 -14.15 -9.18 -8.45
CA ILE A 72 -15.45 -8.49 -8.50
C ILE A 72 -15.56 -7.67 -9.79
N ASP A 73 -16.79 -7.47 -10.28
CA ASP A 73 -17.03 -6.82 -11.58
C ASP A 73 -16.51 -5.37 -11.65
N ASN A 74 -16.59 -4.66 -10.52
CA ASN A 74 -16.04 -3.31 -10.36
C ASN A 74 -14.99 -3.34 -9.24
N PRO A 75 -13.73 -3.65 -9.56
CA PRO A 75 -12.67 -3.72 -8.56
C PRO A 75 -12.44 -2.36 -7.91
N PHE A 76 -12.20 -2.40 -6.61
CA PHE A 76 -11.58 -1.32 -5.85
C PHE A 76 -10.39 -1.94 -5.13
N TYR A 77 -9.36 -1.13 -4.92
CA TYR A 77 -8.09 -1.62 -4.43
C TYR A 77 -7.85 -1.16 -3.01
N LEU A 78 -6.90 -1.81 -2.35
CA LEU A 78 -6.59 -1.55 -0.94
C LEU A 78 -6.27 -0.08 -0.63
N TYR A 79 -5.76 0.72 -1.58
CA TYR A 79 -5.57 2.14 -1.33
C TYR A 79 -6.83 2.97 -1.23
N ASP A 80 -7.88 2.58 -1.95
CA ASP A 80 -9.19 3.22 -1.85
C ASP A 80 -9.77 3.08 -0.42
N LEU A 81 -9.18 2.20 0.40
CA LEU A 81 -9.56 1.94 1.78
C LEU A 81 -8.69 2.68 2.81
N THR A 82 -7.49 3.18 2.43
CA THR A 82 -6.52 3.81 3.35
C THR A 82 -7.16 4.92 4.20
N ASN A 83 -7.81 5.87 3.54
CA ASN A 83 -8.45 7.01 4.18
C ASN A 83 -9.61 6.57 5.10
N LYS A 84 -10.46 5.65 4.62
CA LYS A 84 -11.60 5.15 5.39
C LYS A 84 -11.18 4.38 6.63
N LEU A 85 -10.16 3.54 6.52
CA LEU A 85 -9.61 2.78 7.63
C LEU A 85 -8.95 3.70 8.65
N SER A 86 -8.09 4.64 8.22
CA SER A 86 -7.47 5.62 9.12
C SER A 86 -8.52 6.44 9.90
N SER A 87 -9.61 6.83 9.23
CA SER A 87 -10.73 7.56 9.85
C SER A 87 -11.49 6.72 10.87
N SER A 88 -11.91 5.51 10.47
CA SER A 88 -12.71 4.62 11.34
C SER A 88 -11.94 4.18 12.58
N LEU A 89 -10.63 3.94 12.43
CA LEU A 89 -9.75 3.48 13.50
C LEU A 89 -9.10 4.63 14.28
N LYS A 90 -9.31 5.89 13.84
CA LYS A 90 -8.72 7.11 14.42
C LYS A 90 -7.20 6.99 14.59
N THR A 91 -6.54 6.55 13.53
CA THR A 91 -5.09 6.30 13.53
C THR A 91 -4.45 6.70 12.21
N SER A 92 -3.13 6.52 12.11
CA SER A 92 -2.37 6.63 10.87
C SER A 92 -2.46 5.36 10.04
N ALA A 93 -2.59 5.51 8.73
CA ALA A 93 -2.52 4.41 7.78
C ALA A 93 -1.63 4.81 6.59
N LEU A 94 -0.73 3.91 6.19
CA LEU A 94 0.25 4.12 5.14
C LEU A 94 0.03 3.06 4.05
N SER A 95 -0.39 3.47 2.86
CA SER A 95 -0.43 2.59 1.70
C SER A 95 0.79 2.81 0.82
N PHE A 96 1.39 1.71 0.38
CA PHE A 96 2.40 1.69 -0.67
C PHE A 96 1.81 1.10 -1.95
N HIS A 97 2.21 1.69 -3.07
CA HIS A 97 1.93 1.22 -4.42
C HIS A 97 3.23 1.04 -5.15
N PHE A 98 3.42 -0.17 -5.64
CA PHE A 98 4.56 -0.53 -6.43
C PHE A 98 4.09 -0.88 -7.84
N HIS A 99 4.62 -0.16 -8.84
CA HIS A 99 4.24 -0.29 -10.24
C HIS A 99 5.42 -0.87 -11.05
N ASP A 100 5.39 -2.16 -11.36
CA ASP A 100 6.31 -2.85 -12.30
C ASP A 100 7.80 -2.43 -12.19
N ASP A 101 8.32 -2.29 -10.97
CA ASP A 101 9.71 -1.85 -10.70
C ASP A 101 10.06 -0.41 -11.10
N ASP A 102 9.12 0.33 -11.69
CA ASP A 102 9.35 1.66 -12.27
C ASP A 102 9.08 2.81 -11.29
N ALA A 103 8.13 2.61 -10.36
CA ALA A 103 7.74 3.64 -9.41
C ALA A 103 7.23 3.06 -8.09
N LEU A 104 7.70 3.66 -7.00
CA LEU A 104 7.17 3.52 -5.65
C LEU A 104 6.37 4.78 -5.30
N ILE A 105 5.11 4.59 -4.94
CA ILE A 105 4.21 5.65 -4.47
C ILE A 105 3.76 5.29 -3.06
N TYR A 106 3.56 6.30 -2.21
CA TYR A 106 2.82 6.09 -0.96
C TYR A 106 1.80 7.18 -0.70
N ASN A 107 0.78 6.83 0.09
CA ASN A 107 -0.13 7.78 0.72
C ASN A 107 -0.11 7.57 2.25
N LEU A 108 0.13 8.65 2.99
CA LEU A 108 0.02 8.65 4.45
C LEU A 108 -1.23 9.40 4.88
N GLU A 109 -2.13 8.68 5.52
CA GLU A 109 -3.40 9.18 6.02
C GLU A 109 -3.37 9.21 7.56
N ASN A 110 -4.00 10.19 8.18
CA ASN A 110 -4.21 10.25 9.62
C ASN A 110 -5.63 10.69 9.96
N MET A 111 -6.37 9.81 10.64
CA MET A 111 -7.76 10.06 11.04
C MET A 111 -8.67 10.49 9.87
N GLY A 112 -8.41 9.99 8.65
CA GLY A 112 -9.17 10.33 7.45
C GLY A 112 -8.71 11.60 6.73
N ASN A 113 -7.54 12.15 7.05
CA ASN A 113 -6.94 13.24 6.30
C ASN A 113 -5.66 12.77 5.62
N SER A 114 -5.47 13.13 4.36
CA SER A 114 -4.21 12.93 3.66
C SER A 114 -3.19 13.93 4.19
N ILE A 115 -2.11 13.44 4.78
CA ILE A 115 -1.10 14.26 5.45
C ILE A 115 0.27 14.23 4.77
N ASP A 116 0.49 13.24 3.90
CA ASP A 116 1.67 13.18 3.03
C ASP A 116 1.43 12.24 1.86
N GLY A 117 2.16 12.45 0.77
CA GLY A 117 2.12 11.64 -0.43
C GLY A 117 3.44 11.72 -1.18
N TYR A 118 3.81 10.62 -1.82
CA TYR A 118 5.09 10.50 -2.49
C TYR A 118 4.95 9.75 -3.80
N ASN A 119 5.75 10.16 -4.77
CA ASN A 119 5.98 9.45 -6.01
C ASN A 119 7.48 9.47 -6.29
N SER A 120 8.09 8.29 -6.42
CA SER A 120 9.52 8.18 -6.68
C SER A 120 9.95 8.69 -8.04
N ASN A 121 9.05 8.68 -9.02
CA ASN A 121 9.32 9.12 -10.38
C ASN A 121 8.08 9.85 -10.92
N TYR A 122 8.04 11.16 -10.70
CA TYR A 122 6.89 11.96 -11.09
C TYR A 122 6.67 11.96 -12.61
N GLN A 123 7.75 11.98 -13.40
CA GLN A 123 7.68 12.03 -14.86
C GLN A 123 7.07 10.77 -15.47
N TYR A 124 7.20 9.61 -14.82
CA TYR A 124 6.73 8.31 -15.33
C TYR A 124 5.25 8.30 -15.75
N PHE A 125 4.40 9.07 -15.06
CA PHE A 125 2.96 9.08 -15.30
C PHE A 125 2.50 10.15 -16.29
N LEU A 126 3.43 10.93 -16.84
CA LEU A 126 3.12 12.09 -17.67
C LEU A 126 3.48 11.82 -19.12
N ASN A 127 2.60 12.27 -20.02
CA ASN A 127 2.82 12.19 -21.47
C ASN A 127 3.74 13.31 -22.01
N GLN A 128 4.07 14.28 -21.17
CA GLN A 128 4.91 15.43 -21.49
C GLN A 128 5.81 15.77 -20.29
N PRO A 129 7.00 16.35 -20.52
CA PRO A 129 7.87 16.78 -19.44
C PRO A 129 7.17 17.74 -18.48
N ALA A 130 7.19 17.44 -17.18
CA ALA A 130 6.66 18.31 -16.15
C ALA A 130 7.45 19.63 -16.10
N SER A 131 6.76 20.73 -15.80
CA SER A 131 7.46 21.98 -15.54
C SER A 131 8.24 21.91 -14.23
N ARG A 132 9.33 22.68 -14.09
CA ARG A 132 10.09 22.74 -12.82
C ARG A 132 9.20 23.07 -11.60
N GLN A 133 8.22 23.97 -11.78
CA GLN A 133 7.31 24.37 -10.71
C GLN A 133 6.37 23.23 -10.31
N GLU A 134 5.91 22.46 -11.30
CA GLU A 134 5.09 21.28 -11.09
C GLU A 134 5.88 20.20 -10.34
N ILE A 135 7.10 19.88 -10.77
CA ILE A 135 7.98 18.91 -10.07
C ILE A 135 8.18 19.32 -8.60
N ILE A 136 8.51 20.58 -8.33
CA ILE A 136 8.67 21.09 -6.95
C ILE A 136 7.37 20.96 -6.15
N SER A 137 6.21 21.20 -6.76
CA SER A 137 4.91 21.08 -6.08
C SER A 137 4.55 19.64 -5.65
N GLN A 138 5.21 18.65 -6.26
CA GLN A 138 5.01 17.23 -5.99
C GLN A 138 6.10 16.67 -5.07
N ARG A 139 7.11 17.47 -4.72
CA ARG A 139 8.16 17.04 -3.80
C ARG A 139 7.56 16.79 -2.44
N HIS A 140 7.77 15.58 -1.95
CA HIS A 140 7.38 15.18 -0.61
C HIS A 140 8.29 15.82 0.45
N GLU A 141 7.78 15.96 1.67
CA GLU A 141 8.58 16.29 2.85
C GLU A 141 8.15 15.35 3.99
N PRO A 142 8.92 14.32 4.35
CA PRO A 142 8.48 13.27 5.26
C PRO A 142 8.43 13.70 6.74
N LYS A 143 8.24 15.01 7.02
CA LYS A 143 8.01 15.57 8.36
C LYS A 143 6.74 15.00 8.99
N SER A 144 5.74 14.66 8.17
CA SER A 144 4.50 14.01 8.59
C SER A 144 4.72 12.63 9.22
N PHE A 145 5.87 11.98 8.99
CA PHE A 145 6.21 10.70 9.63
C PHE A 145 6.63 10.85 11.09
N SER A 146 6.92 12.06 11.58
CA SER A 146 7.47 12.30 12.93
C SER A 146 6.72 11.61 14.09
N SER A 147 5.40 11.40 13.96
CA SER A 147 4.56 10.73 14.97
C SER A 147 4.57 9.19 14.87
N ILE A 148 5.04 8.64 13.75
CA ILE A 148 5.04 7.20 13.45
C ILE A 148 6.44 6.61 13.24
N LEU A 149 7.49 7.45 13.31
CA LEU A 149 8.87 6.99 13.25
C LEU A 149 9.24 6.15 14.48
N PRO A 150 10.04 5.08 14.30
CA PRO A 150 10.63 4.34 15.42
C PRO A 150 11.54 5.22 16.29
N TYR A 151 11.75 4.79 17.53
CA TYR A 151 12.60 5.52 18.47
C TYR A 151 14.03 5.69 17.94
N GLY A 152 14.54 6.92 18.00
CA GLY A 152 15.89 7.27 17.54
C GLY A 152 16.02 7.50 16.04
N LYS A 153 14.95 7.31 15.26
CA LYS A 153 14.90 7.64 13.83
C LYS A 153 14.34 9.04 13.60
N ASN A 154 14.69 9.64 12.47
CA ASN A 154 14.28 10.99 12.08
C ASN A 154 13.77 11.04 10.64
N SER A 155 13.09 12.13 10.28
CA SER A 155 12.58 12.34 8.93
C SER A 155 13.71 12.50 7.90
N ASP A 156 14.84 13.06 8.28
CA ASP A 156 15.91 13.42 7.34
C ASP A 156 16.57 12.18 6.71
N SER A 157 16.70 11.09 7.48
CA SER A 157 17.26 9.84 6.93
C SER A 157 16.23 9.11 6.06
N LEU A 158 14.93 9.26 6.33
CA LEU A 158 13.87 8.75 5.45
C LEU A 158 13.82 9.55 4.14
N ASP A 159 13.89 10.88 4.25
CA ASP A 159 13.99 11.82 3.12
C ASP A 159 15.18 11.49 2.23
N SER A 160 16.33 11.14 2.82
CA SER A 160 17.51 10.72 2.07
C SER A 160 17.26 9.47 1.23
N ILE A 161 16.52 8.47 1.74
CA ILE A 161 16.19 7.25 0.98
C ILE A 161 15.20 7.55 -0.16
N LEU A 162 14.20 8.38 0.12
CA LEU A 162 13.12 8.68 -0.81
C LEU A 162 13.54 9.65 -1.94
N ASN A 163 14.56 10.48 -1.72
CA ASN A 163 15.08 11.42 -2.71
C ASN A 163 16.09 10.82 -3.69
N GLU A 164 16.47 9.56 -3.53
CA GLU A 164 17.39 8.93 -4.48
C GLU A 164 16.81 8.90 -5.92
N GLY A 165 17.69 8.87 -6.92
CA GLY A 165 17.30 8.67 -8.31
C GLY A 165 16.69 9.90 -8.98
N TYR A 166 15.40 9.88 -9.32
CA TYR A 166 14.72 10.97 -10.04
C TYR A 166 14.87 12.32 -9.35
N TRP A 167 14.66 12.36 -8.02
CA TRP A 167 14.69 13.58 -7.24
C TRP A 167 16.11 14.15 -7.14
N ASP A 168 17.12 13.30 -6.93
CA ASP A 168 18.53 13.69 -7.03
C ASP A 168 18.90 14.22 -8.43
N ALA A 169 18.45 13.56 -9.50
CA ALA A 169 18.68 14.03 -10.87
C ALA A 169 18.07 15.41 -11.12
N PHE A 170 16.85 15.62 -10.62
CA PHE A 170 16.18 16.93 -10.67
C PHE A 170 16.97 18.01 -9.92
N ASP A 171 17.43 17.71 -8.70
CA ASP A 171 18.19 18.66 -7.87
C ASP A 171 19.54 19.03 -8.50
N ASN A 172 20.15 18.10 -9.24
CA ASN A 172 21.38 18.30 -9.99
C ASN A 172 21.19 18.91 -11.39
N ASN A 173 19.94 19.19 -11.81
CA ASN A 173 19.57 19.61 -13.16
C ASN A 173 20.08 18.64 -14.26
N ASP A 174 19.95 17.35 -14.01
CA ASP A 174 20.44 16.25 -14.87
C ASP A 174 19.29 15.38 -15.42
N LEU A 175 18.14 16.01 -15.62
CA LEU A 175 17.03 15.45 -16.38
C LEU A 175 17.21 15.78 -17.86
N ASP A 176 16.85 14.86 -18.74
CA ASP A 176 16.90 15.03 -20.19
C ASP A 176 15.71 15.83 -20.75
N GLU A 177 15.55 15.84 -22.08
CA GLU A 177 14.45 16.54 -22.76
C GLU A 177 13.07 15.90 -22.54
N GLU A 178 13.03 14.64 -22.11
CA GLU A 178 11.80 13.92 -21.74
C GLU A 178 11.47 14.08 -20.24
N GLY A 179 12.37 14.72 -19.48
CA GLY A 179 12.23 14.96 -18.06
C GLY A 179 12.62 13.76 -17.20
N VAL A 180 13.36 12.79 -17.74
CA VAL A 180 13.84 11.60 -17.02
C VAL A 180 15.34 11.70 -16.74
N PRO A 181 15.89 10.97 -15.75
CA PRO A 181 17.32 10.99 -15.46
C PRO A 181 18.15 10.52 -16.67
N ASN A 182 19.17 11.32 -17.03
CA ASN A 182 19.99 11.09 -18.24
C ASN A 182 21.19 10.13 -18.01
N ASP A 183 21.36 9.61 -16.80
CA ASP A 183 22.56 8.87 -16.37
C ASP A 183 22.18 7.70 -15.45
N ASP A 184 22.73 6.51 -15.73
CA ASP A 184 22.53 5.29 -14.95
C ASP A 184 22.94 5.45 -13.48
N LYS A 185 23.74 6.46 -13.13
CA LYS A 185 24.07 6.76 -11.72
C LYS A 185 22.83 7.10 -10.87
N TYR A 186 21.72 7.49 -11.48
CA TYR A 186 20.43 7.74 -10.82
C TYR A 186 19.49 6.53 -10.88
N PHE A 187 19.93 5.41 -11.45
CA PHE A 187 19.14 4.19 -11.43
C PHE A 187 18.98 3.72 -9.98
N ILE A 188 17.73 3.52 -9.58
CA ILE A 188 17.36 2.93 -8.30
C ILE A 188 16.43 1.77 -8.56
N ASP A 189 16.74 0.63 -7.94
CA ASP A 189 15.82 -0.48 -7.85
C ASP A 189 14.71 -0.11 -6.86
N GLU A 190 13.50 0.14 -7.38
CA GLU A 190 12.37 0.59 -6.57
C GLU A 190 11.90 -0.49 -5.58
N LEU A 191 12.15 -1.78 -5.86
CA LEU A 191 11.87 -2.86 -4.92
C LEU A 191 12.80 -2.78 -3.71
N ASP A 192 14.10 -2.54 -3.96
CA ASP A 192 15.08 -2.30 -2.89
C ASP A 192 14.74 -1.04 -2.08
N ARG A 193 14.35 0.06 -2.75
CA ARG A 193 13.87 1.26 -2.04
C ARG A 193 12.67 0.93 -1.15
N PHE A 194 11.69 0.20 -1.69
CA PHE A 194 10.50 -0.18 -0.93
C PHE A 194 10.89 -1.00 0.32
N GLU A 195 11.81 -1.96 0.17
CA GLU A 195 12.34 -2.72 1.29
C GLU A 195 13.08 -1.85 2.32
N ARG A 196 13.94 -0.92 1.87
CA ARG A 196 14.67 0.01 2.73
C ARG A 196 13.75 0.94 3.51
N VAL A 197 12.71 1.48 2.88
CA VAL A 197 11.70 2.30 3.55
C VAL A 197 10.96 1.49 4.61
N GLY A 198 10.50 0.27 4.26
CA GLY A 198 9.81 -0.61 5.21
C GLY A 198 10.65 -1.01 6.43
N LYS A 199 11.95 -1.30 6.23
CA LYS A 199 12.92 -1.55 7.31
C LYS A 199 13.22 -0.30 8.13
N TYR A 200 13.35 0.85 7.48
CA TYR A 200 13.57 2.12 8.17
C TYR A 200 12.39 2.46 9.07
N LEU A 201 11.16 2.20 8.63
CA LEU A 201 9.96 2.39 9.45
C LEU A 201 9.70 1.27 10.46
N GLU A 202 10.51 0.21 10.46
CA GLU A 202 10.37 -0.99 11.31
C GLU A 202 8.94 -1.57 11.25
N ILE A 203 8.34 -1.57 10.06
CA ILE A 203 6.96 -2.03 9.88
C ILE A 203 6.79 -3.50 10.22
N TYR A 204 7.81 -4.30 9.90
CA TYR A 204 7.85 -5.73 10.27
C TYR A 204 8.94 -6.00 11.29
N SER A 205 10.16 -5.61 10.96
CA SER A 205 11.31 -5.68 11.85
C SER A 205 12.39 -4.68 11.42
N LEU A 206 13.45 -4.56 12.22
CA LEU A 206 14.61 -3.74 11.89
C LEU A 206 15.37 -4.23 10.65
N ASN A 207 15.39 -5.54 10.40
CA ASN A 207 16.30 -6.17 9.44
C ASN A 207 15.58 -6.79 8.23
N ASP A 208 14.26 -6.87 8.24
CA ASP A 208 13.46 -7.56 7.24
C ASP A 208 12.15 -6.83 7.03
N TYR A 209 11.74 -6.76 5.76
CA TYR A 209 10.46 -6.23 5.31
C TYR A 209 9.95 -7.11 4.16
N PRO A 210 9.20 -8.18 4.46
CA PRO A 210 8.82 -9.18 3.47
C PRO A 210 7.74 -8.68 2.50
N PHE A 211 7.16 -7.51 2.76
CA PHE A 211 5.95 -7.07 2.06
C PHE A 211 6.22 -6.40 0.71
N ALA A 212 7.47 -5.98 0.45
CA ALA A 212 7.86 -5.41 -0.85
C ALA A 212 7.66 -6.41 -1.99
N ASP A 213 8.06 -7.67 -1.77
CA ASP A 213 7.73 -8.82 -2.62
C ASP A 213 7.05 -9.90 -1.76
N TRP A 214 5.83 -9.62 -1.31
CA TRP A 214 5.12 -10.52 -0.42
C TRP A 214 4.84 -11.89 -1.04
N GLN A 215 4.74 -11.99 -2.37
CA GLN A 215 4.44 -13.25 -3.05
C GLN A 215 5.60 -14.23 -2.90
N SER A 216 6.84 -13.79 -3.18
CA SER A 216 8.02 -14.62 -3.00
C SER A 216 8.38 -14.84 -1.53
N ASN A 217 7.99 -13.91 -0.66
CA ASN A 217 8.32 -13.91 0.77
C ASN A 217 7.21 -14.47 1.67
N ILE A 218 6.17 -15.09 1.11
CA ILE A 218 4.99 -15.49 1.88
C ILE A 218 5.31 -16.52 2.96
N ASN A 219 6.34 -17.34 2.73
CA ASN A 219 6.86 -18.32 3.67
C ASN A 219 7.52 -17.70 4.91
N LYS A 220 7.87 -16.41 4.87
CA LYS A 220 8.37 -15.67 6.04
C LYS A 220 7.26 -15.36 7.03
N LEU A 221 5.99 -15.37 6.60
CA LEU A 221 4.83 -15.21 7.47
C LEU A 221 4.40 -16.58 8.02
N LYS A 222 4.34 -16.75 9.34
CA LYS A 222 3.84 -18.01 9.92
C LYS A 222 2.31 -18.07 9.86
N THR A 223 1.77 -19.28 9.78
CA THR A 223 0.31 -19.53 9.70
C THR A 223 -0.48 -19.03 10.90
N ASN A 224 0.16 -18.87 12.06
CA ASN A 224 -0.43 -18.32 13.27
C ASN A 224 -0.24 -16.81 13.42
N GLU A 225 0.33 -16.13 12.41
CA GLU A 225 0.65 -14.70 12.42
C GLU A 225 -0.20 -13.92 11.40
N TYR A 226 -1.31 -14.50 10.92
CA TYR A 226 -2.22 -13.81 10.00
C TYR A 226 -3.67 -14.29 10.06
N TYR A 227 -4.57 -13.43 9.58
CA TYR A 227 -5.98 -13.68 9.31
C TYR A 227 -6.26 -13.42 7.82
N ILE A 228 -6.93 -14.36 7.14
CA ILE A 228 -7.35 -14.14 5.75
C ILE A 228 -8.84 -13.87 5.70
N LEU A 229 -9.21 -12.65 5.31
CA LEU A 229 -10.59 -12.23 5.09
C LEU A 229 -10.99 -12.49 3.64
N HIS A 230 -12.02 -13.31 3.43
CA HIS A 230 -12.76 -13.36 2.17
C HIS A 230 -14.06 -12.58 2.31
N ALA A 231 -14.26 -11.58 1.47
CA ALA A 231 -15.49 -10.80 1.38
C ALA A 231 -16.14 -10.93 0.01
N ALA A 232 -17.39 -11.36 -0.03
CA ALA A 232 -18.14 -11.67 -1.26
C ALA A 232 -19.54 -11.07 -1.25
N ILE A 233 -20.13 -10.96 -2.44
CA ILE A 233 -21.55 -10.58 -2.60
C ILE A 233 -22.41 -11.78 -2.21
N ASP A 234 -23.37 -11.59 -1.29
CA ASP A 234 -24.40 -12.60 -1.05
C ASP A 234 -25.37 -12.65 -2.26
N ARG A 235 -25.25 -13.70 -3.08
CA ARG A 235 -26.16 -13.92 -4.22
C ARG A 235 -27.56 -14.36 -3.80
N LYS A 236 -27.89 -14.43 -2.51
CA LYS A 236 -29.28 -14.59 -2.05
C LYS A 236 -30.03 -13.27 -2.20
N ILE A 237 -30.55 -13.03 -3.40
CA ILE A 237 -31.86 -12.47 -3.77
C ILE A 237 -31.73 -11.95 -5.22
N SER A 238 -31.95 -12.86 -6.16
CA SER A 238 -32.64 -12.51 -7.40
C SER A 238 -33.72 -13.57 -7.61
N LYS A 239 -34.85 -13.43 -6.90
CA LYS A 239 -36.07 -14.01 -7.44
C LYS A 239 -36.31 -13.29 -8.77
N PRO A 240 -36.36 -13.97 -9.91
CA PRO A 240 -36.70 -13.31 -11.16
C PRO A 240 -38.10 -12.71 -11.02
N TRP A 241 -38.23 -11.40 -11.20
CA TRP A 241 -39.48 -10.64 -11.18
C TRP A 241 -40.33 -10.87 -12.45
N TRP A 242 -40.34 -12.10 -12.97
CA TRP A 242 -41.17 -12.48 -14.11
C TRP A 242 -41.95 -13.76 -13.80
N LYS A 243 -42.92 -13.63 -12.89
CA LYS A 243 -44.17 -14.40 -12.90
C LYS A 243 -45.23 -13.53 -12.22
N PHE A 244 -45.97 -12.77 -13.01
CA PHE A 244 -47.41 -12.88 -13.24
C PHE A 244 -47.82 -11.88 -14.32
#